data_AF-A0A0D9W7G5-F1
#
_entry.id   AF-A0A0D9W7G5-F1
#
_cell.length_a   1.000
_cell.length_b   1.000
_cell.length_c   1.000
_cell.angle_alpha   90.00
_cell.angle_beta   90.00
_cell.angle_gamma   90.00
#
_symmetry.space_group_name_H-M   'P 1'
#
loop_
_entity.id
_entity.type
_entity.pdbx_description
1 polymer ?
#
loop_
_entity_poly.entity_id
_entity_poly.type
_entity_poly.pdbx_seq_one_letter_code
_entity_poly.pdbx_strand_id
1 'polypeptide(L)'
;MSRVRDRTEDFKESVRVAALGHGYTESQLAALMSSFIIRKPAPKLPFTNAAIKTLESVRELEKFIVKHRKDYVDLHRTTEQERDNIEHEVGVFVKACKEQIDILKNRIHEEKSGSAKTWLGTSDESSRLDLIAHQHGVVLILSERLHSVTAQFDRLRTMRFQDAINRAMPRKRIQKKRETKAAEPSKPNLVLKSDVSKVEDQEVSTAPLRVQEQLLDDETRALQVELINLLDAVQETETKMIEMSALNHLMSTHVLQQAQQIQYLYDQAVEATNNVERGNKELSQAIQRNSSSRTFLLLFFFVLTFSVLFLDWYSK
;
A
#
# COMPACT_ATOMS: atom_id res chain seq x y z
N MET A 1 -0.52 -36.85 23.02
CA MET A 1 -1.21 -35.56 22.79
C MET A 1 -2.05 -35.23 24.01
N SER A 2 -1.54 -34.38 24.91
CA SER A 2 -2.27 -33.91 26.08
C SER A 2 -3.40 -32.99 25.63
N ARG A 3 -4.65 -33.45 25.72
CA ARG A 3 -5.83 -32.60 25.57
C ARG A 3 -5.77 -31.51 26.64
N VAL A 4 -5.52 -30.27 26.24
CA VAL A 4 -5.63 -29.10 27.12
C VAL A 4 -7.08 -29.06 27.60
N ARG A 5 -7.32 -29.37 28.87
CA ARG A 5 -8.65 -29.27 29.49
C ARG A 5 -9.03 -27.80 29.52
N ASP A 6 -10.21 -27.46 29.03
CA ASP A 6 -10.76 -26.11 29.18
C ASP A 6 -10.95 -25.82 30.68
N ARG A 7 -10.23 -24.82 31.20
CA ARG A 7 -10.26 -24.38 32.60
C ARG A 7 -10.97 -23.04 32.77
N THR A 8 -11.73 -22.61 31.77
CA THR A 8 -12.45 -21.34 31.81
C THR A 8 -13.43 -21.29 32.99
N GLU A 9 -14.11 -22.41 33.28
CA GLU A 9 -15.02 -22.50 34.43
C GLU A 9 -14.27 -22.53 35.78
N ASP A 10 -13.15 -23.26 35.88
CA ASP A 10 -12.28 -23.25 37.07
C ASP A 10 -11.80 -21.81 37.39
N PHE A 11 -11.47 -21.05 36.35
CA PHE A 11 -11.05 -19.65 36.47
C PHE A 11 -12.19 -18.75 36.92
N LYS A 12 -13.38 -18.84 36.29
CA LYS A 12 -14.57 -18.07 36.72
C LYS A 12 -14.91 -18.32 38.18
N GLU A 13 -14.87 -19.59 38.60
CA GLU A 13 -15.14 -19.98 39.98
C GLU A 13 -14.09 -19.45 40.96
N SER A 14 -12.81 -19.51 40.58
CA SER A 14 -11.72 -18.93 41.39
C SER A 14 -11.88 -17.42 41.56
N VAL A 15 -12.26 -16.71 40.48
CA VAL A 15 -12.53 -15.27 40.53
C VAL A 15 -13.76 -14.97 41.40
N ARG A 16 -14.81 -15.79 41.32
CA ARG A 16 -16.02 -15.66 42.15
C ARG A 16 -15.67 -15.76 43.64
N VAL A 17 -14.89 -16.78 44.01
CA VAL A 17 -14.44 -17.00 45.40
C VAL A 17 -13.56 -15.84 45.88
N ALA A 18 -12.62 -15.37 45.05
CA ALA A 18 -11.76 -14.25 45.40
C ALA A 18 -12.54 -12.94 45.59
N ALA A 19 -13.52 -12.67 44.73
CA ALA A 19 -14.38 -11.47 44.80
C ALA A 19 -15.26 -11.48 46.07
N LEU A 20 -15.82 -12.63 46.44
CA LEU A 20 -16.53 -12.81 47.71
C LEU A 20 -15.61 -12.57 48.91
N GLY A 21 -14.35 -13.06 48.84
CA GLY A 21 -13.34 -12.81 49.87
C GLY A 21 -12.94 -11.33 50.02
N HIS A 22 -13.15 -10.51 48.97
CA HIS A 22 -12.91 -9.06 48.99
C HIS A 22 -14.17 -8.23 49.31
N GLY A 23 -15.29 -8.87 49.65
CA GLY A 23 -16.53 -8.19 50.07
C GLY A 23 -17.35 -7.59 48.93
N TYR A 24 -17.26 -8.13 47.71
CA TYR A 24 -18.08 -7.67 46.58
C TYR A 24 -19.57 -7.94 46.85
N THR A 25 -20.43 -6.98 46.51
CA THR A 25 -21.88 -7.16 46.60
C THR A 25 -22.40 -8.11 45.52
N GLU A 26 -23.59 -8.69 45.71
CA GLU A 26 -24.22 -9.59 44.74
C GLU A 26 -24.38 -8.93 43.35
N SER A 27 -24.67 -7.62 43.32
CA SER A 27 -24.73 -6.84 42.09
C SER A 27 -23.37 -6.65 41.40
N GLN A 28 -22.30 -6.44 42.17
CA GLN A 28 -20.93 -6.34 41.65
C GLN A 28 -20.42 -7.70 41.14
N LEU A 29 -20.77 -8.79 41.82
CA LEU A 29 -20.45 -10.14 41.39
C LEU A 29 -21.15 -10.50 40.07
N ALA A 30 -22.44 -10.17 39.93
CA ALA A 30 -23.18 -10.35 38.68
C ALA A 30 -22.61 -9.51 37.53
N ALA A 31 -22.22 -8.25 37.79
CA ALA A 31 -21.55 -7.39 36.82
C ALA A 31 -20.18 -7.94 36.39
N LEU A 32 -19.43 -8.53 37.33
CA LEU A 32 -18.13 -9.14 37.06
C LEU A 32 -18.28 -10.45 36.27
N MET A 33 -19.23 -11.31 36.64
CA MET A 33 -19.50 -12.57 35.93
C MET A 33 -20.04 -12.33 34.51
N SER A 34 -20.91 -11.33 34.33
CA SER A 34 -21.40 -10.95 32.99
C SER A 34 -20.30 -10.39 32.09
N SER A 35 -19.26 -9.76 32.64
CA SER A 35 -18.10 -9.28 31.87
C SER A 35 -17.27 -10.40 31.23
N PHE A 36 -17.33 -11.63 31.78
CA PHE A 36 -16.70 -12.81 31.16
C PHE A 36 -17.49 -13.37 29.97
N ILE A 37 -18.78 -13.06 29.88
CA ILE A 37 -19.66 -13.51 28.80
C ILE A 37 -19.55 -12.55 27.60
N ILE A 38 -19.51 -11.25 27.86
CA ILE A 38 -19.39 -10.21 26.85
C ILE A 38 -18.12 -9.43 27.15
N ARG A 39 -17.05 -9.68 26.39
CA ARG A 39 -15.86 -8.85 26.45
C ARG A 39 -16.27 -7.41 26.13
N LYS A 40 -16.19 -6.52 27.13
CA LYS A 40 -16.32 -5.09 26.88
C LYS A 40 -15.20 -4.70 25.90
N PRO A 41 -15.52 -4.12 24.74
CA PRO A 41 -14.48 -3.67 23.84
C PRO A 41 -13.64 -2.63 24.58
N ALA A 42 -12.32 -2.85 24.64
CA ALA A 42 -11.43 -1.86 25.19
C ALA A 42 -11.62 -0.53 24.44
N PRO A 43 -11.55 0.62 25.13
CA PRO A 43 -11.64 1.92 24.46
C PRO A 43 -10.55 1.99 23.39
N LYS A 44 -10.97 2.23 22.14
CA LYS A 44 -10.05 2.35 21.00
C LYS A 44 -9.10 3.51 21.26
N LEU A 45 -7.80 3.26 21.13
CA LEU A 45 -6.79 4.31 21.24
C LEU A 45 -7.03 5.40 20.18
N PRO A 46 -6.66 6.66 20.44
CA PRO A 46 -6.80 7.75 19.47
C PRO A 46 -6.09 7.44 18.15
N PHE A 47 -4.95 6.75 18.20
CA PHE A 47 -4.27 6.23 17.02
C PHE A 47 -5.15 5.28 16.20
N THR A 48 -5.75 4.27 16.86
CA THR A 48 -6.60 3.28 16.17
C THR A 48 -7.85 3.91 15.55
N ASN A 49 -8.47 4.90 16.22
CA ASN A 49 -9.60 5.62 15.66
C ASN A 49 -9.21 6.43 14.43
N ALA A 50 -8.05 7.12 14.47
CA ALA A 50 -7.54 7.84 13.31
C ALA A 50 -7.21 6.90 12.14
N ALA A 51 -6.56 5.76 12.41
CA ALA A 51 -6.26 4.74 11.40
C ALA A 51 -7.52 4.16 10.76
N ILE A 52 -8.57 3.88 11.54
CA ILE A 52 -9.86 3.41 11.02
C ILE A 52 -10.50 4.46 10.11
N LYS A 53 -10.47 5.74 10.50
CA LYS A 53 -11.00 6.84 9.67
C LYS A 53 -10.26 6.97 8.34
N THR A 54 -8.94 6.81 8.35
CA THR A 54 -8.13 6.79 7.13
C THR A 54 -8.49 5.60 6.25
N LEU A 55 -8.67 4.42 6.82
CA LEU A 55 -9.13 3.24 6.08
C LEU A 55 -10.51 3.44 5.43
N GLU A 56 -11.43 4.10 6.13
CA GLU A 56 -12.76 4.45 5.58
C GLU A 56 -12.62 5.39 4.37
N SER A 57 -11.78 6.42 4.49
CA SER A 57 -11.47 7.35 3.39
C SER A 57 -10.90 6.62 2.15
N VAL A 58 -9.97 5.67 2.36
CA VAL A 58 -9.39 4.84 1.28
C VAL A 58 -10.46 3.97 0.61
N ARG A 59 -11.40 3.40 1.39
CA ARG A 59 -12.52 2.60 0.86
C ARG A 59 -13.52 3.45 0.08
N GLU A 60 -13.75 4.68 0.49
CA GLU A 60 -14.59 5.62 -0.27
C GLU A 60 -13.96 5.95 -1.62
N LEU A 61 -12.64 6.19 -1.64
CA LEU A 61 -11.87 6.37 -2.88
C LEU A 61 -11.98 5.14 -3.80
N GLU A 62 -11.82 3.93 -3.27
CA GLU A 62 -11.96 2.70 -4.04
C GLU A 62 -13.37 2.57 -4.67
N LYS A 63 -14.42 2.81 -3.87
CA LYS A 63 -15.81 2.80 -4.36
C LYS A 63 -16.03 3.86 -5.43
N PHE A 64 -15.46 5.04 -5.27
CA PHE A 64 -15.54 6.12 -6.24
C PHE A 64 -14.90 5.71 -7.58
N ILE A 65 -13.67 5.17 -7.56
CA ILE A 65 -12.97 4.71 -8.77
C ILE A 65 -13.76 3.60 -9.47
N VAL A 66 -14.28 2.62 -8.73
CA VAL A 66 -15.07 1.53 -9.31
C VAL A 66 -16.37 2.04 -9.95
N LYS A 67 -17.05 2.97 -9.30
CA LYS A 67 -18.29 3.59 -9.81
C LYS A 67 -18.05 4.36 -11.10
N HIS A 68 -16.98 5.15 -11.15
CA HIS A 68 -16.65 6.00 -12.30
C HIS A 68 -15.79 5.31 -13.37
N ARG A 69 -15.42 4.03 -13.19
CA ARG A 69 -14.55 3.30 -14.14
C ARG A 69 -15.06 3.33 -15.59
N LYS A 70 -16.35 3.06 -15.80
CA LYS A 70 -16.94 3.04 -17.15
C LYS A 70 -17.03 4.43 -17.74
N ASP A 71 -17.49 5.37 -16.91
CA ASP A 71 -17.61 6.79 -17.25
C ASP A 71 -16.25 7.38 -17.65
N TYR A 72 -15.17 6.93 -17.02
CA TYR A 72 -13.81 7.42 -17.27
C TYR A 72 -13.18 6.85 -18.54
N VAL A 73 -13.40 5.55 -18.83
CA VAL A 73 -12.79 4.88 -20.00
C VAL A 73 -13.59 5.12 -21.29
N ASP A 74 -14.92 5.12 -21.24
CA ASP A 74 -15.76 5.16 -22.44
C ASP A 74 -15.90 6.57 -23.00
N LEU A 75 -15.27 6.87 -24.16
CA LEU A 75 -15.31 8.19 -24.82
C LEU A 75 -16.72 8.76 -25.04
N HIS A 76 -17.69 7.92 -25.37
CA HIS A 76 -19.03 8.36 -25.77
C HIS A 76 -19.99 8.58 -24.59
N ARG A 77 -19.51 8.38 -23.37
CA ARG A 77 -20.33 8.39 -22.17
C ARG A 77 -20.13 9.64 -21.31
N THR A 78 -18.97 10.28 -21.43
CA THR A 78 -18.58 11.47 -20.66
C THR A 78 -17.77 12.45 -21.50
N THR A 79 -17.83 13.71 -21.12
CA THR A 79 -16.99 14.77 -21.68
C THR A 79 -15.57 14.71 -21.12
N GLU A 80 -14.61 15.35 -21.80
CA GLU A 80 -13.24 15.47 -21.30
C GLU A 80 -13.18 16.21 -19.96
N GLN A 81 -13.98 17.26 -19.80
CA GLN A 81 -14.09 18.02 -18.55
C GLN A 81 -14.54 17.16 -17.37
N GLU A 82 -15.51 16.27 -17.56
CA GLU A 82 -15.98 15.36 -16.51
C GLU A 82 -14.90 14.37 -16.07
N ARG A 83 -14.03 13.95 -16.99
CA ARG A 83 -12.92 13.04 -16.68
C ARG A 83 -11.83 13.77 -15.90
N ASP A 84 -11.53 15.00 -16.27
CA ASP A 84 -10.56 15.83 -15.57
C ASP A 84 -11.06 16.15 -14.15
N ASN A 85 -12.38 16.31 -13.97
CA ASN A 85 -12.99 16.41 -12.64
C ASN A 85 -12.81 15.11 -11.83
N ILE A 86 -13.01 13.93 -12.44
CA ILE A 86 -12.77 12.63 -11.80
C ILE A 86 -11.30 12.50 -11.38
N GLU A 87 -10.36 12.86 -12.25
CA GLU A 87 -8.92 12.85 -11.95
C GLU A 87 -8.57 13.81 -10.81
N HIS A 88 -9.14 15.01 -10.82
CA HIS A 88 -8.95 15.99 -9.76
C HIS A 88 -9.47 15.48 -8.41
N GLU A 89 -10.69 14.94 -8.37
CA GLU A 89 -11.27 14.39 -7.14
C GLU A 89 -10.41 13.24 -6.61
N VAL A 90 -9.99 12.29 -7.45
CA VAL A 90 -9.07 11.20 -7.06
C VAL A 90 -7.77 11.77 -6.51
N GLY A 91 -7.19 12.79 -7.16
CA GLY A 91 -5.99 13.47 -6.70
C GLY A 91 -6.14 14.08 -5.30
N VAL A 92 -7.27 14.75 -5.04
CA VAL A 92 -7.59 15.34 -3.73
C VAL A 92 -7.73 14.25 -2.66
N PHE A 93 -8.46 13.17 -2.94
CA PHE A 93 -8.61 12.04 -2.01
C PHE A 93 -7.27 11.38 -1.67
N VAL A 94 -6.43 11.12 -2.67
CA VAL A 94 -5.12 10.50 -2.47
C VAL A 94 -4.23 11.40 -1.61
N LYS A 95 -4.19 12.71 -1.87
CA LYS A 95 -3.44 13.68 -1.06
C LYS A 95 -3.93 13.71 0.39
N ALA A 96 -5.24 13.80 0.59
CA ALA A 96 -5.83 13.81 1.94
C ALA A 96 -5.54 12.51 2.71
N CYS A 97 -5.65 11.34 2.07
CA CYS A 97 -5.32 10.06 2.69
C CYS A 97 -3.83 9.97 3.03
N LYS A 98 -2.95 10.45 2.14
CA LYS A 98 -1.50 10.51 2.37
C LYS A 98 -1.17 11.37 3.59
N GLU A 99 -1.74 12.57 3.69
CA GLU A 99 -1.53 13.46 4.83
C GLU A 99 -1.95 12.82 6.15
N GLN A 100 -3.08 12.12 6.17
CA GLN A 100 -3.51 11.38 7.37
C GLN A 100 -2.53 10.26 7.75
N ILE A 101 -2.01 9.52 6.77
CA ILE A 101 -0.98 8.48 6.98
C ILE A 101 0.31 9.12 7.52
N ASP A 102 0.72 10.27 7.00
CA ASP A 102 1.91 10.98 7.47
C ASP A 102 1.72 11.50 8.91
N ILE A 103 0.54 11.98 9.29
CA ILE A 103 0.20 12.34 10.68
C ILE A 103 0.33 11.11 11.59
N LEU A 104 -0.20 9.95 11.17
CA LEU A 104 -0.08 8.71 11.93
C LEU A 104 1.39 8.30 12.09
N LYS A 105 2.18 8.41 11.02
CA LYS A 105 3.62 8.13 11.04
C LYS A 105 4.37 9.05 12.00
N ASN A 106 4.10 10.35 11.97
CA ASN A 106 4.76 11.33 12.84
C ASN A 106 4.47 11.09 14.32
N ARG A 107 3.23 10.70 14.66
CA ARG A 107 2.87 10.31 16.04
C ARG A 107 3.71 9.16 16.57
N ILE A 108 3.98 8.15 15.73
CA ILE A 108 4.84 7.02 16.13
C ILE A 108 6.28 7.49 16.38
N HIS A 109 6.79 8.41 15.56
CA HIS A 109 8.14 8.97 15.72
C HIS A 109 8.26 9.84 16.99
N GLU A 110 7.22 10.62 17.32
CA GLU A 110 7.15 11.41 18.55
C GLU A 110 7.13 10.52 19.81
N GLU A 111 6.35 9.44 19.81
CA GLU A 111 6.33 8.45 20.91
C GLU A 111 7.70 7.81 21.14
N LYS A 112 8.46 7.57 20.06
CA LYS A 112 9.83 7.04 20.13
C LYS A 112 10.83 8.06 20.72
N SER A 113 10.71 9.34 20.36
CA SER A 113 11.65 10.39 20.78
C SER A 113 11.42 10.87 22.22
N GLY A 114 10.16 10.96 22.66
CA GLY A 114 9.81 11.38 24.02
C GLY A 114 10.22 10.40 25.12
N SER A 115 10.47 9.13 24.76
CA SER A 115 10.66 8.04 25.71
C SER A 115 12.10 7.76 26.14
N ALA A 116 13.11 8.39 25.52
CA ALA A 116 14.52 8.16 25.85
C ALA A 116 14.93 8.60 27.29
N LYS A 117 13.98 9.09 28.10
CA LYS A 117 14.23 9.64 29.46
C LYS A 117 13.82 8.70 30.61
N THR A 118 13.24 7.53 30.37
CA THR A 118 12.77 6.63 31.45
C THR A 118 13.75 5.48 31.69
N TRP A 119 14.73 5.71 32.56
CA TRP A 119 15.84 4.78 32.88
C TRP A 119 15.44 3.63 33.84
N LEU A 120 14.22 3.08 33.80
CA LEU A 120 13.84 1.94 34.66
C LEU A 120 12.91 1.01 33.88
N GLY A 121 13.50 0.10 33.11
CA GLY A 121 12.81 -0.94 32.35
C GLY A 121 12.95 -2.31 33.00
N THR A 122 11.88 -3.12 32.95
CA THR A 122 11.96 -4.60 33.03
C THR A 122 10.71 -5.32 32.48
N SER A 123 9.54 -4.67 32.35
CA SER A 123 8.34 -5.30 31.74
C SER A 123 7.56 -4.39 30.78
N ASP A 124 7.62 -3.07 30.96
CA ASP A 124 6.89 -2.11 30.14
C ASP A 124 7.51 -1.97 28.73
N GLU A 125 8.83 -2.11 28.62
CA GLU A 125 9.58 -1.90 27.36
C GLU A 125 9.17 -2.87 26.24
N SER A 126 8.98 -4.16 26.54
CA SER A 126 8.58 -5.16 25.52
C SER A 126 7.18 -4.89 24.99
N SER A 127 6.22 -4.62 25.89
CA SER A 127 4.83 -4.30 25.51
C SER A 127 4.76 -3.03 24.66
N ARG A 128 5.70 -2.10 24.86
CA ARG A 128 5.82 -0.86 24.08
C ARG A 128 6.45 -1.08 22.72
N LEU A 129 7.47 -1.93 22.61
CA LEU A 129 8.02 -2.34 21.32
C LEU A 129 6.95 -3.05 20.47
N ASP A 130 6.15 -3.92 21.09
CA ASP A 130 5.02 -4.59 20.44
C ASP A 130 3.96 -3.58 19.97
N LEU A 131 3.66 -2.56 20.78
CA LEU A 131 2.73 -1.49 20.41
C LEU A 131 3.25 -0.66 19.23
N ILE A 132 4.52 -0.28 19.26
CA ILE A 132 5.17 0.50 18.19
C ILE A 132 5.22 -0.32 16.89
N ALA A 133 5.58 -1.61 16.97
CA ALA A 133 5.57 -2.51 15.83
C ALA A 133 4.16 -2.67 15.24
N HIS A 134 3.14 -2.82 16.09
CA HIS A 134 1.74 -2.86 15.67
C HIS A 134 1.32 -1.54 14.97
N GLN A 135 1.62 -0.38 15.56
CA GLN A 135 1.31 0.92 14.96
C GLN A 135 1.99 1.10 13.59
N HIS A 136 3.27 0.76 13.47
CA HIS A 136 3.96 0.79 12.18
C HIS A 136 3.33 -0.18 11.17
N GLY A 137 2.97 -1.40 11.59
CA GLY A 137 2.26 -2.37 10.75
C GLY A 137 0.93 -1.83 10.22
N VAL A 138 0.16 -1.13 11.05
CA VAL A 138 -1.07 -0.46 10.63
C VAL A 138 -0.81 0.60 9.56
N VAL A 139 0.22 1.44 9.74
CA VAL A 139 0.61 2.47 8.74
C VAL A 139 1.02 1.83 7.42
N LEU A 140 1.75 0.71 7.45
CA LEU A 140 2.14 -0.04 6.25
C LEU A 140 0.92 -0.60 5.51
N ILE A 141 -0.02 -1.21 6.23
CA ILE A 141 -1.24 -1.74 5.62
C ILE A 141 -2.04 -0.60 4.97
N LEU A 142 -2.17 0.54 5.64
CA LEU A 142 -2.87 1.71 5.08
C LEU A 142 -2.18 2.26 3.83
N SER A 143 -0.84 2.37 3.85
CA SER A 143 -0.07 2.86 2.72
C SER A 143 -0.12 1.90 1.52
N GLU A 144 -0.05 0.59 1.76
CA GLU A 144 -0.21 -0.45 0.74
C GLU A 144 -1.61 -0.42 0.11
N ARG A 145 -2.67 -0.30 0.93
CA ARG A 145 -4.04 -0.20 0.45
C ARG A 145 -4.26 1.03 -0.41
N LEU A 146 -3.80 2.19 0.05
CA LEU A 146 -3.89 3.42 -0.71
C LEU A 146 -3.10 3.32 -2.03
N HIS A 147 -1.88 2.77 -1.98
CA HIS A 147 -1.09 2.53 -3.19
C HIS A 147 -1.78 1.59 -4.17
N SER A 148 -2.39 0.50 -3.70
CA SER A 148 -3.14 -0.44 -4.55
C SER A 148 -4.30 0.26 -5.26
N VAL A 149 -5.06 1.10 -4.56
CA VAL A 149 -6.18 1.86 -5.13
C VAL A 149 -5.70 2.89 -6.16
N THR A 150 -4.63 3.65 -5.84
CA THR A 150 -4.02 4.61 -6.77
C THR A 150 -3.47 3.91 -8.01
N ALA A 151 -2.80 2.76 -7.86
CA ALA A 151 -2.28 1.98 -8.99
C ALA A 151 -3.39 1.42 -9.88
N GLN A 152 -4.55 1.07 -9.32
CA GLN A 152 -5.72 0.68 -10.11
C GLN A 152 -6.22 1.85 -10.98
N PHE A 153 -6.26 3.06 -10.42
CA PHE A 153 -6.64 4.26 -11.17
C PHE A 153 -5.62 4.62 -12.25
N ASP A 154 -4.32 4.56 -11.94
CA ASP A 154 -3.26 4.81 -12.91
C ASP A 154 -3.37 3.89 -14.13
N ARG A 155 -3.72 2.61 -13.94
CA ARG A 155 -3.97 1.68 -15.05
C ARG A 155 -5.12 2.11 -15.95
N LEU A 156 -6.22 2.61 -15.36
CA LEU A 156 -7.35 3.15 -16.15
C LEU A 156 -6.90 4.34 -16.98
N ARG A 157 -6.09 5.20 -16.39
CA ARG A 157 -5.55 6.38 -17.05
C ARG A 157 -4.56 6.04 -18.16
N THR A 158 -3.67 5.06 -17.95
CA THR A 158 -2.79 4.55 -19.02
C THR A 158 -3.59 4.00 -20.20
N MET A 159 -4.68 3.26 -19.95
CA MET A 159 -5.56 2.78 -21.03
C MET A 159 -6.18 3.94 -21.82
N ARG A 160 -6.70 4.98 -21.14
CA ARG A 160 -7.23 6.20 -21.80
C ARG A 160 -6.17 6.86 -22.68
N PHE A 161 -4.97 7.07 -22.15
CA PHE A 161 -3.90 7.72 -22.89
C PHE A 161 -3.44 6.89 -24.09
N GLN A 162 -3.30 5.57 -23.93
CA GLN A 162 -2.96 4.70 -25.03
C GLN A 162 -4.03 4.75 -26.14
N ASP A 163 -5.31 4.80 -25.78
CA ASP A 163 -6.41 4.96 -26.74
C ASP A 163 -6.41 6.33 -27.42
N ALA A 164 -6.06 7.40 -26.70
CA ALA A 164 -5.92 8.74 -27.29
C ALA A 164 -4.77 8.78 -28.31
N ILE A 165 -3.59 8.23 -27.96
CA ILE A 165 -2.43 8.14 -28.85
C ILE A 165 -2.73 7.27 -30.08
N ASN A 166 -3.37 6.11 -29.89
CA ASN A 166 -3.74 5.21 -30.99
C ASN A 166 -4.74 5.83 -31.98
N ARG A 167 -5.52 6.82 -31.55
CA ARG A 167 -6.46 7.58 -32.39
C ARG A 167 -5.80 8.78 -33.07
N ALA A 168 -4.94 9.49 -32.34
CA ALA A 168 -4.17 10.63 -32.81
C ALA A 168 -3.12 10.23 -33.85
N MET A 169 -2.59 9.00 -33.78
CA MET A 169 -1.77 8.45 -34.84
C MET A 169 -2.63 8.22 -36.10
N PRO A 170 -2.35 8.92 -37.23
CA PRO A 170 -3.07 8.70 -38.45
C PRO A 170 -2.85 7.25 -38.88
N ARG A 171 -3.91 6.43 -38.81
CA ARG A 171 -3.94 5.14 -39.48
C ARG A 171 -3.63 5.43 -40.94
N LYS A 172 -2.43 5.05 -41.41
CA LYS A 172 -2.07 5.02 -42.84
C LYS A 172 -3.11 4.18 -43.58
N ARG A 173 -4.24 4.77 -43.95
CA ARG A 173 -5.08 4.29 -45.03
C ARG A 173 -4.29 4.58 -46.30
N ILE A 174 -3.34 3.69 -46.60
CA ILE A 174 -2.91 3.46 -47.97
C ILE A 174 -4.19 3.07 -48.69
N GLN A 175 -4.86 4.06 -49.29
CA GLN A 175 -5.99 3.83 -50.18
C GLN A 175 -5.41 3.06 -51.36
N LYS A 176 -5.48 1.73 -51.29
CA LYS A 176 -5.24 0.87 -52.44
C LYS A 176 -6.37 1.17 -53.41
N LYS A 177 -6.09 2.09 -54.34
CA LYS A 177 -6.93 2.44 -55.49
C LYS A 177 -7.51 1.15 -56.05
N ARG A 178 -8.82 0.97 -55.92
CA ARG A 178 -9.55 -0.13 -56.54
C ARG A 178 -9.38 0.06 -58.04
N GLU A 179 -8.47 -0.70 -58.64
CA GLU A 179 -8.42 -0.86 -60.09
C GLU A 179 -9.74 -1.50 -60.52
N THR A 180 -10.60 -0.68 -61.09
CA THR A 180 -11.76 -1.13 -61.85
C THR A 180 -11.22 -1.95 -63.02
N LYS A 181 -11.46 -3.27 -63.00
CA LYS A 181 -11.09 -4.17 -64.10
C LYS A 181 -11.80 -3.72 -65.38
N ALA A 182 -11.01 -3.39 -66.39
CA ALA A 182 -11.44 -3.26 -67.77
C ALA A 182 -11.75 -4.64 -68.36
N ALA A 183 -12.81 -4.72 -69.15
CA ALA A 183 -12.99 -5.73 -70.19
C ALA A 183 -12.41 -5.16 -71.51
N GLU A 184 -11.52 -5.94 -72.13
CA GLU A 184 -10.96 -5.75 -73.47
C GLU A 184 -11.95 -6.23 -74.58
N PRO A 185 -11.64 -6.18 -75.90
CA PRO A 185 -10.63 -5.40 -76.64
C PRO A 185 -11.19 -4.76 -77.95
N SER A 186 -10.46 -3.84 -78.58
CA SER A 186 -10.40 -3.67 -80.05
C SER A 186 -9.23 -2.74 -80.45
N LYS A 187 -8.28 -3.28 -81.22
CA LYS A 187 -7.21 -2.58 -81.98
C LYS A 187 -7.71 -2.31 -83.42
N PRO A 188 -6.93 -1.76 -84.39
CA PRO A 188 -5.67 -0.97 -84.37
C PRO A 188 -5.72 0.28 -85.30
N ASN A 189 -4.71 1.17 -85.23
CA ASN A 189 -3.97 1.73 -86.39
C ASN A 189 -2.84 2.64 -85.86
N LEU A 190 -1.58 2.22 -86.02
CA LEU A 190 -0.66 2.52 -87.12
C LEU A 190 -0.04 3.93 -87.03
N VAL A 191 1.21 3.93 -86.51
CA VAL A 191 2.41 4.50 -87.15
C VAL A 191 2.41 6.02 -87.41
N LEU A 192 3.36 6.76 -86.80
CA LEU A 192 4.57 7.27 -87.48
C LEU A 192 5.51 8.00 -86.49
N LYS A 193 6.80 7.86 -86.75
CA LYS A 193 7.97 8.56 -86.16
C LYS A 193 7.83 10.08 -86.10
N SER A 194 8.55 10.72 -85.18
CA SER A 194 9.40 11.86 -85.54
C SER A 194 10.55 12.06 -84.53
N ASP A 195 11.77 11.80 -85.01
CA ASP A 195 12.96 12.51 -84.54
C ASP A 195 13.06 13.85 -85.30
N VAL A 196 13.78 14.78 -84.68
CA VAL A 196 14.45 15.99 -85.20
C VAL A 196 13.67 17.34 -85.26
N SER A 197 14.29 18.30 -84.55
CA SER A 197 14.47 19.74 -84.86
C SER A 197 13.36 20.78 -84.57
N LYS A 198 13.54 21.48 -83.45
CA LYS A 198 13.88 22.92 -83.32
C LYS A 198 13.10 23.91 -84.23
N VAL A 199 12.06 24.56 -83.70
CA VAL A 199 11.69 25.97 -83.98
C VAL A 199 11.00 26.55 -82.72
N GLU A 200 11.32 27.81 -82.45
CA GLU A 200 10.90 28.68 -81.33
C GLU A 200 9.38 28.93 -81.22
N ASP A 201 9.02 29.32 -79.99
CA ASP A 201 7.90 30.16 -79.57
C ASP A 201 6.46 29.78 -79.94
N GLN A 202 5.78 29.13 -78.99
CA GLN A 202 4.40 29.45 -78.68
C GLN A 202 4.05 29.11 -77.22
N GLU A 203 3.77 30.15 -76.46
CA GLU A 203 3.12 30.13 -75.15
C GLU A 203 1.87 29.24 -75.22
N VAL A 204 1.76 28.23 -74.35
CA VAL A 204 0.52 27.76 -73.72
C VAL A 204 0.84 26.68 -72.67
N SER A 205 0.32 26.90 -71.45
CA SER A 205 0.10 25.93 -70.36
C SER A 205 1.22 25.70 -69.33
N THR A 206 1.69 26.77 -68.68
CA THR A 206 2.37 26.71 -67.35
C THR A 206 1.40 26.88 -66.17
N ALA A 207 0.09 27.04 -66.44
CA ALA A 207 -0.94 27.25 -65.43
C ALA A 207 -1.33 25.99 -64.62
N PRO A 208 -1.42 24.77 -65.19
CA PRO A 208 -1.86 23.61 -64.41
C PRO A 208 -0.79 23.09 -63.43
N LEU A 209 0.50 23.22 -63.79
CA LEU A 209 1.62 22.73 -62.96
C LEU A 209 1.87 23.61 -61.74
N ARG A 210 1.79 24.94 -61.88
CA ARG A 210 1.95 25.86 -60.73
C ARG A 210 0.84 25.70 -59.71
N VAL A 211 -0.39 25.48 -60.16
CA VAL A 211 -1.53 25.21 -59.26
C VAL A 211 -1.36 23.86 -58.55
N GLN A 212 -0.78 22.85 -59.21
CA GLN A 212 -0.50 21.56 -58.60
C GLN A 212 0.64 21.62 -57.57
N GLU A 213 1.74 22.32 -57.85
CA GLU A 213 2.81 22.56 -56.87
C GLU A 213 2.33 23.36 -55.68
N GLN A 214 1.53 24.40 -55.91
CA GLN A 214 0.99 25.25 -54.86
C GLN A 214 -0.01 24.51 -53.96
N LEU A 215 -0.79 23.58 -54.53
CA LEU A 215 -1.71 22.72 -53.79
C LEU A 215 -0.96 21.66 -52.96
N LEU A 216 0.17 21.17 -53.44
CA LEU A 216 1.06 20.27 -52.68
C LEU A 216 1.79 21.03 -51.55
N ASP A 217 2.18 22.29 -51.77
CA ASP A 217 2.78 23.14 -50.74
C ASP A 217 1.75 23.51 -49.65
N ASP A 218 0.50 23.77 -50.03
CA ASP A 218 -0.61 23.97 -49.09
C ASP A 218 -0.96 22.68 -48.32
N GLU A 219 -0.95 21.51 -48.97
CA GLU A 219 -1.18 20.22 -48.30
C GLU A 219 -0.06 19.87 -47.31
N THR A 220 1.20 20.12 -47.69
CA THR A 220 2.34 19.92 -46.77
C THR A 220 2.32 20.88 -45.60
N ARG A 221 1.94 22.15 -45.80
CA ARG A 221 1.73 23.12 -44.70
C ARG A 221 0.57 22.70 -43.80
N ALA A 222 -0.54 22.24 -44.37
CA ALA A 222 -1.68 21.73 -43.59
C ALA A 222 -1.27 20.52 -42.73
N LEU A 223 -0.52 19.58 -43.30
CA LEU A 223 0.01 18.42 -42.57
C LEU A 223 1.00 18.83 -41.49
N GLN A 224 1.87 19.82 -41.73
CA GLN A 224 2.80 20.34 -40.72
C GLN A 224 2.04 20.96 -39.53
N VAL A 225 1.00 21.76 -39.81
CA VAL A 225 0.16 22.35 -38.76
C VAL A 225 -0.59 21.27 -37.97
N GLU A 226 -1.13 20.25 -38.65
CA GLU A 226 -1.76 19.11 -37.97
C GLU A 226 -0.75 18.37 -37.08
N LEU A 227 0.48 18.15 -37.55
CA LEU A 227 1.53 17.47 -36.79
C LEU A 227 1.99 18.27 -35.57
N ILE A 228 2.10 19.60 -35.70
CA ILE A 228 2.42 20.51 -34.58
C ILE A 228 1.30 20.47 -33.54
N ASN A 229 0.04 20.58 -33.97
CA ASN A 229 -1.11 20.51 -33.06
C ASN A 229 -1.20 19.15 -32.36
N LEU A 230 -0.89 18.05 -33.06
CA LEU A 230 -0.82 16.72 -32.46
C LEU A 230 0.33 16.60 -31.45
N LEU A 231 1.48 17.20 -31.75
CA LEU A 231 2.64 17.19 -30.85
C LEU A 231 2.36 17.98 -29.58
N ASP A 232 1.78 19.17 -29.68
CA ASP A 232 1.38 19.98 -28.53
C ASP A 232 0.35 19.24 -27.65
N ALA A 233 -0.64 18.59 -28.26
CA ALA A 233 -1.62 17.78 -27.52
C ALA A 233 -0.97 16.56 -26.83
N VAL A 234 0.01 15.91 -27.48
CA VAL A 234 0.77 14.81 -26.87
C VAL A 234 1.64 15.30 -25.72
N GLN A 235 2.30 16.44 -25.85
CA GLN A 235 3.15 17.00 -24.80
C GLN A 235 2.34 17.45 -23.57
N GLU A 236 1.18 18.06 -23.79
CA GLU A 236 0.28 18.44 -22.69
C GLU A 236 -0.25 17.20 -21.96
N THR A 237 -0.63 16.17 -22.71
CA THR A 237 -1.13 14.91 -22.12
C THR A 237 -0.03 14.12 -21.41
N GLU A 238 1.21 14.14 -21.91
CA GLU A 238 2.38 13.56 -21.25
C GLU A 238 2.65 14.23 -19.90
N THR A 239 2.63 15.56 -19.86
CA THR A 239 2.88 16.32 -18.62
C THR A 239 1.85 15.98 -17.53
N LYS A 240 0.55 15.96 -17.91
CA LYS A 240 -0.53 15.55 -16.99
C LYS A 240 -0.37 14.10 -16.52
N MET A 241 0.18 13.22 -17.34
CA MET A 241 0.47 11.84 -16.96
C MET A 241 1.64 11.75 -15.95
N ILE A 242 2.67 12.57 -16.09
CA ILE A 242 3.87 12.46 -15.25
C ILE A 242 3.60 12.86 -13.79
N GLU A 243 2.82 13.92 -13.52
CA GLU A 243 2.63 14.44 -12.16
C GLU A 243 2.01 13.43 -11.18
N MET A 244 0.92 12.78 -11.58
CA MET A 244 0.25 11.79 -10.73
C MET A 244 1.03 10.47 -10.66
N SER A 245 1.71 10.10 -11.74
CA SER A 245 2.60 8.93 -11.75
C SER A 245 3.79 9.12 -10.81
N ALA A 246 4.30 10.35 -10.70
CA ALA A 246 5.34 10.71 -9.73
C ALA A 246 4.82 10.61 -8.29
N LEU A 247 3.59 11.05 -8.03
CA LEU A 247 2.96 10.88 -6.71
C LEU A 247 2.85 9.39 -6.35
N ASN A 248 2.36 8.55 -7.26
CA ASN A 248 2.21 7.11 -7.01
C ASN A 248 3.58 6.45 -6.78
N HIS A 249 4.60 6.83 -7.56
CA HIS A 249 5.97 6.36 -7.38
C HIS A 249 6.54 6.73 -6.00
N LEU A 250 6.35 7.97 -5.55
CA LEU A 250 6.75 8.42 -4.21
C LEU A 250 6.02 7.65 -3.09
N MET A 251 4.80 7.16 -3.34
CA MET A 251 4.10 6.31 -2.38
C MET A 251 4.69 4.89 -2.35
N SER A 252 5.03 4.31 -3.50
CA SER A 252 5.72 3.02 -3.57
C SER A 252 7.04 3.04 -2.78
N THR A 253 7.84 4.11 -2.92
CA THR A 253 9.10 4.23 -2.17
C THR A 253 8.88 4.35 -0.67
N HIS A 254 7.87 5.12 -0.24
CA HIS A 254 7.48 5.21 1.17
C HIS A 254 7.01 3.87 1.75
N VAL A 255 6.22 3.09 1.00
CA VAL A 255 5.74 1.76 1.43
C VAL A 255 6.94 0.81 1.60
N LEU A 256 7.88 0.81 0.65
CA LEU A 256 9.08 -0.01 0.72
C LEU A 256 9.96 0.34 1.94
N GLN A 257 10.19 1.63 2.17
CA GLN A 257 10.95 2.10 3.32
C GLN A 257 10.29 1.68 4.65
N GLN A 258 8.95 1.77 4.74
CA GLN A 258 8.21 1.36 5.94
C GLN A 258 8.31 -0.15 6.19
N ALA A 259 8.25 -0.99 5.15
CA ALA A 259 8.37 -2.43 5.29
C ALA A 259 9.70 -2.85 5.92
N GLN A 260 10.81 -2.20 5.52
CA GLN A 260 12.13 -2.42 6.11
C GLN A 260 12.18 -2.01 7.59
N GLN A 261 11.59 -0.87 7.94
CA GLN A 261 11.52 -0.40 9.33
C GLN A 261 10.74 -1.36 10.23
N ILE A 262 9.66 -1.96 9.73
CA ILE A 262 8.86 -2.94 10.48
C ILE A 262 9.61 -4.24 10.70
N GLN A 263 10.33 -4.74 9.68
CA GLN A 263 11.15 -5.94 9.85
C GLN A 263 12.18 -5.77 10.96
N TYR A 264 12.88 -4.63 10.96
CA TYR A 264 13.84 -4.31 12.03
C TYR A 264 13.18 -4.25 13.42
N LEU A 265 12.04 -3.56 13.54
CA LEU A 265 11.31 -3.47 14.81
C LEU A 265 10.77 -4.84 15.28
N TYR A 266 10.34 -5.68 14.34
CA TYR A 266 9.88 -7.03 14.63
C TYR A 266 11.02 -7.90 15.17
N ASP A 267 12.19 -7.86 14.54
CA ASP A 267 13.37 -8.61 15.02
C ASP A 267 13.76 -8.17 16.44
N GLN A 268 13.72 -6.86 16.73
CA GLN A 268 13.95 -6.32 18.07
C GLN A 268 12.91 -6.78 19.09
N ALA A 269 11.62 -6.79 18.73
CA ALA A 269 10.54 -7.24 19.62
C ALA A 269 10.65 -8.73 19.94
N VAL A 270 10.99 -9.56 18.94
CA VAL A 270 11.22 -11.00 19.11
C VAL A 270 12.45 -11.25 20.00
N GLU A 271 13.54 -10.52 19.79
CA GLU A 271 14.75 -10.63 20.62
C GLU A 271 14.48 -10.21 22.07
N ALA A 272 13.77 -9.10 22.28
CA ALA A 272 13.37 -8.63 23.60
C ALA A 272 12.49 -9.67 24.32
N THR A 273 11.49 -10.22 23.63
CA THR A 273 10.60 -11.25 24.17
C THR A 273 11.37 -12.50 24.55
N ASN A 274 12.29 -12.96 23.69
CA ASN A 274 13.15 -14.12 23.96
C ASN A 274 14.07 -13.86 25.17
N ASN A 275 14.64 -12.66 25.29
CA ASN A 275 15.47 -12.28 26.43
C ASN A 275 14.67 -12.27 27.75
N VAL A 276 13.43 -11.78 27.74
CA VAL A 276 12.54 -11.83 28.91
C VAL A 276 12.16 -13.26 29.27
N GLU A 277 11.82 -14.10 28.28
CA GLU A 277 11.50 -15.51 28.51
C GLU A 277 12.69 -16.26 29.12
N ARG A 278 13.88 -16.08 28.54
CA ARG A 278 15.14 -16.63 29.08
C ARG A 278 15.40 -16.11 30.49
N GLY A 279 15.26 -14.80 30.72
CA GLY A 279 15.42 -14.20 32.05
C GLY A 279 14.47 -14.80 33.10
N ASN A 280 13.20 -15.01 32.75
CA ASN A 280 12.22 -15.67 33.61
C ASN A 280 12.59 -17.13 33.91
N LYS A 281 13.12 -17.85 32.92
CA LYS A 281 13.60 -19.21 33.10
C LYS A 281 14.78 -19.27 34.06
N GLU A 282 15.75 -18.36 33.93
CA GLU A 282 16.89 -18.26 34.84
C GLU A 282 16.46 -17.84 36.26
N LEU A 283 15.52 -16.89 36.39
CA LEU A 283 14.92 -16.51 37.68
C LEU A 283 14.22 -17.69 38.36
N SER A 284 13.42 -18.45 37.61
CA SER A 284 12.75 -19.64 38.13
C SER A 284 13.75 -20.69 38.61
N GLN A 285 14.81 -20.94 37.83
CA GLN A 285 15.91 -21.83 38.23
C GLN A 285 16.64 -21.32 39.48
N ALA A 286 16.88 -20.01 39.60
CA ALA A 286 17.53 -19.42 40.77
C ALA A 286 16.66 -19.57 42.04
N ILE A 287 15.34 -19.36 41.93
CA ILE A 287 14.39 -19.58 43.03
C ILE A 287 14.38 -21.06 43.46
N GLN A 288 14.35 -21.98 42.49
CA GLN A 288 14.39 -23.42 42.77
C GLN A 288 15.70 -23.83 43.44
N ARG A 289 16.84 -23.30 42.98
CA ARG A 289 18.17 -23.57 43.54
C ARG A 289 18.31 -23.00 44.95
N ASN A 290 17.73 -21.82 45.22
CA ASN A 290 17.71 -21.23 46.57
C ASN A 290 16.94 -22.10 47.57
N SER A 291 15.76 -22.58 47.19
CA SER A 291 14.95 -23.51 48.00
C SER A 291 15.71 -24.82 48.28
N SER A 292 16.33 -25.40 47.24
CA SER A 292 17.13 -26.62 47.38
C SER A 292 18.35 -26.45 48.29
N SER A 293 19.03 -25.31 48.21
CA SER A 293 20.21 -24.99 49.04
C SER A 293 19.83 -24.90 50.52
N ARG A 294 18.70 -24.27 50.84
CA ARG A 294 18.20 -24.17 52.21
C ARG A 294 17.90 -25.55 52.82
N THR A 295 17.28 -26.44 52.05
CA THR A 295 17.00 -27.82 52.49
C THR A 295 18.29 -28.62 52.70
N PHE A 296 19.29 -28.45 51.83
CA PHE A 296 20.59 -29.09 51.97
C PHE A 296 21.35 -28.62 53.23
N LEU A 297 21.36 -27.31 53.51
CA LEU A 297 21.97 -26.76 54.73
C LEU A 297 21.30 -27.30 56.01
N LEU A 298 19.97 -27.38 56.04
CA LEU A 298 19.26 -27.94 57.19
C LEU A 298 19.61 -29.42 57.42
N LEU A 299 19.70 -30.21 56.35
CA LEU A 299 20.11 -31.61 56.43
C LEU A 299 21.56 -31.75 56.92
N PHE A 300 22.47 -30.90 56.43
CA PHE A 300 23.85 -30.88 56.89
C PHE A 300 23.96 -30.63 58.40
N PHE A 301 23.27 -29.60 58.91
CA PHE A 301 23.25 -29.33 60.35
C PHE A 301 22.63 -30.46 61.15
N PHE A 302 21.58 -31.10 60.65
CA PHE A 302 20.97 -32.26 61.29
C PHE A 302 21.96 -33.44 61.40
N VAL A 303 22.67 -33.77 60.32
CA VAL A 303 23.67 -34.85 60.36
C VAL A 303 24.84 -34.50 61.28
N LEU A 304 25.28 -33.24 61.29
CA LEU A 304 26.35 -32.76 62.15
C LEU A 304 25.97 -32.87 63.63
N THR A 305 24.77 -32.43 64.02
CA THR A 305 24.32 -32.50 65.42
C THR A 305 24.18 -33.95 65.90
N PHE A 306 23.64 -34.85 65.08
CA PHE A 306 23.58 -36.27 65.40
C PHE A 306 24.97 -36.91 65.50
N SER A 307 25.91 -36.51 64.64
CA SER A 307 27.29 -37.02 64.69
C SER A 307 27.99 -36.58 65.99
N VAL A 308 27.81 -35.34 66.42
CA VAL A 308 28.34 -34.83 67.70
C VAL A 308 27.71 -35.54 68.88
N LEU A 309 26.38 -35.74 68.86
CA LEU A 309 25.67 -36.47 69.92
C LEU A 309 26.15 -37.92 70.03
N PHE A 310 26.37 -38.59 68.90
CA PHE A 310 26.90 -39.96 68.87
C PHE A 310 28.33 -40.04 69.40
N LEU A 311 29.19 -39.07 69.06
CA LEU A 311 30.54 -38.95 69.61
C LEU A 311 30.52 -38.72 71.13
N ASP A 312 29.63 -37.87 71.63
CA ASP A 312 29.46 -37.65 73.07
C ASP A 312 28.97 -38.92 73.79
N TRP A 313 28.03 -39.65 73.18
CA TRP A 313 27.57 -40.92 73.72
C TRP A 313 28.65 -42.01 73.70
N TYR A 314 29.44 -42.11 72.63
CA TYR A 314 30.54 -43.06 72.52
C TYR A 314 31.73 -42.73 73.45
N SER A 315 31.90 -41.46 73.80
CA SER A 315 32.93 -41.01 74.74
C SER A 315 32.59 -41.27 76.21
N LYS A 316 31.35 -41.65 76.52
CA LYS A 316 30.90 -42.09 77.85
C LYS A 316 30.95 -43.62 77.96
#